data_AF-A0A9X2YIT1-F1
#
_entry.id   AF-A0A9X2YIT1-F1
#
_cell.length_a   1.000
_cell.length_b   1.000
_cell.length_c   1.000
_cell.angle_alpha   90.00
_cell.angle_beta   90.00
_cell.angle_gamma   90.00
#
_symmetry.space_group_name_H-M   'P 1'
#
loop_
_entity.id
_entity.type
_entity.pdbx_description
1 polymer ?
#
loop_
_entity_poly.entity_id
_entity_poly.type
_entity_poly.pdbx_seq_one_letter_code
_entity_poly.pdbx_strand_id
1 'polypeptide(L)'
;MNRRDLRSCAATSVVAAASLAVIATSAIATISEAPRSASHEAVRTAALPSSPPSIVTTLLGLQKLGVTSVRVRVPDPAADPRTVQQPALVIADGVTPTAARSAAATTSTASTARSATTTRAATTTRTATTTTTSTTTYMQQLSAYMQQLAAALAQPRIVPSGAKKLFTGDYNTGNFTQWAMLQAKGINAPAPANYCTYSACVRNGGLGHETAARFEVRDGDIPPFGGGERAEVTPGAWYAPSAGAFVKEGDERWYSFSMKFDEGFQNPRHGPDSWFMVSQWFPQQGGAPALTLQVTQDNYLELGGAGAAVPYRRKISPVKPGQWVDYVVHVKFSEDPNVGYAEVYENGKLVVEKHYRPTLVAGGGGAYYKQGVYRDVESTGTQVVWHDGLVIYEGVAPPTTLALSQSTAPVARTQTLVADAAVADTGIVAADTAVAQADEIDGQVPADRGTTASTETQETTSALDARSAAREERREAREERREAREERREARAAEREARAAERAARQEERAARIAERAARAADQTTDAESAEPSP
;
A
#
# COMPACT_ATOMS: atom_id res chain seq x y z
N MET A 1 -70.45 -3.65 9.84
CA MET A 1 -70.90 -2.27 9.52
C MET A 1 -69.76 -1.31 9.86
N ASN A 2 -69.34 -0.34 9.06
CA ASN A 2 -69.47 -0.10 7.63
C ASN A 2 -68.30 0.84 7.23
N ARG A 3 -67.65 0.57 6.10
CA ARG A 3 -66.70 1.48 5.45
C ARG A 3 -67.47 2.67 4.88
N ARG A 4 -67.12 3.89 5.26
CA ARG A 4 -67.35 5.14 4.50
C ARG A 4 -66.60 6.25 5.25
N ASP A 5 -65.51 6.72 4.67
CA ASP A 5 -65.14 8.16 4.60
C ASP A 5 -63.80 8.29 3.88
N LEU A 6 -63.87 8.13 2.57
CA LEU A 6 -62.90 8.64 1.60
C LEU A 6 -63.63 9.69 0.78
N ARG A 7 -63.22 10.96 0.90
CA ARG A 7 -63.23 12.05 -0.10
C ARG A 7 -63.35 13.42 0.59
N SER A 8 -62.24 14.11 0.78
CA SER A 8 -62.12 15.54 0.43
C SER A 8 -60.69 16.02 0.74
N CYS A 9 -59.96 16.40 -0.31
CA CYS A 9 -58.93 17.45 -0.38
C CYS A 9 -57.93 17.12 -1.50
N ALA A 10 -58.34 17.37 -2.73
CA ALA A 10 -57.45 17.58 -3.86
C ALA A 10 -57.70 19.00 -4.37
N ALA A 11 -56.76 19.91 -4.16
CA ALA A 11 -56.51 21.11 -4.96
C ALA A 11 -55.29 21.84 -4.39
N THR A 12 -54.17 21.84 -5.11
CA THR A 12 -53.35 23.01 -5.53
C THR A 12 -51.91 22.59 -5.83
N SER A 13 -51.40 23.04 -6.98
CA SER A 13 -50.02 23.04 -7.49
C SER A 13 -49.54 21.87 -8.36
N VAL A 14 -49.98 21.91 -9.64
CA VAL A 14 -49.30 21.37 -10.82
C VAL A 14 -48.97 22.53 -11.75
N VAL A 15 -47.69 22.95 -11.82
CA VAL A 15 -47.02 23.74 -12.90
C VAL A 15 -45.50 23.56 -12.58
N ALA A 16 -44.55 23.11 -13.39
CA ALA A 16 -44.41 22.92 -14.83
C ALA A 16 -43.36 21.82 -15.11
N ALA A 17 -43.62 20.93 -16.07
CA ALA A 17 -42.60 20.16 -16.79
C ALA A 17 -43.21 19.61 -18.07
N ALA A 18 -43.26 20.44 -19.13
CA ALA A 18 -43.58 19.99 -20.49
C ALA A 18 -43.05 21.01 -21.49
N SER A 19 -41.93 20.70 -22.14
CA SER A 19 -41.43 21.17 -23.45
C SER A 19 -39.95 20.75 -23.52
N LEU A 20 -39.38 20.17 -24.56
CA LEU A 20 -39.83 19.74 -25.87
C LEU A 20 -38.69 18.82 -26.38
N ALA A 21 -39.01 17.72 -27.05
CA ALA A 21 -38.04 16.95 -27.82
C ALA A 21 -38.24 17.25 -29.32
N VAL A 22 -37.16 17.00 -30.08
CA VAL A 22 -37.04 16.72 -31.54
C VAL A 22 -36.52 17.86 -32.45
N ILE A 23 -35.57 17.47 -33.34
CA ILE A 23 -35.07 18.04 -34.61
C ILE A 23 -33.81 18.95 -34.44
N ALA A 24 -32.65 18.84 -35.14
CA ALA A 24 -32.13 18.01 -36.24
C ALA A 24 -30.57 18.09 -36.34
N THR A 25 -30.00 17.04 -36.92
CA THR A 25 -28.89 16.90 -37.90
C THR A 25 -27.89 18.04 -38.22
N SER A 26 -26.61 17.62 -38.31
CA SER A 26 -25.52 18.03 -39.24
C SER A 26 -24.94 19.45 -39.24
N ALA A 27 -23.64 19.56 -38.93
CA ALA A 27 -22.67 20.34 -39.73
C ALA A 27 -21.21 19.98 -39.38
N ILE A 28 -20.53 19.33 -40.33
CA ILE A 28 -19.08 19.34 -40.49
C ILE A 28 -18.72 20.69 -41.14
N ALA A 29 -17.77 21.43 -40.57
CA ALA A 29 -17.07 22.51 -41.28
C ALA A 29 -15.64 22.71 -40.76
N THR A 30 -14.72 22.40 -41.66
CA THR A 30 -13.31 22.79 -41.79
C THR A 30 -13.02 24.28 -41.54
N ILE A 31 -11.90 24.57 -40.86
CA ILE A 31 -11.13 25.83 -40.93
C ILE A 31 -9.65 25.39 -40.77
N SER A 32 -8.86 25.15 -41.83
CA SER A 32 -8.17 26.05 -42.77
C SER A 32 -7.24 27.08 -42.14
N GLU A 33 -5.95 26.93 -42.42
CA GLU A 33 -4.81 27.75 -42.01
C GLU A 33 -4.73 29.13 -42.70
N ALA A 34 -4.02 30.04 -41.99
CA ALA A 34 -3.16 31.14 -42.44
C ALA A 34 -3.78 32.45 -43.00
N PRO A 35 -3.00 33.54 -43.11
CA PRO A 35 -2.07 34.15 -42.15
C PRO A 35 -2.34 35.68 -42.01
N ARG A 36 -1.75 36.38 -41.02
CA ARG A 36 -1.41 37.82 -41.19
C ARG A 36 -0.43 38.36 -40.16
N SER A 37 0.50 39.14 -40.70
CA SER A 37 1.63 39.82 -40.09
C SER A 37 1.27 41.15 -39.41
N ALA A 38 2.04 41.47 -38.38
CA ALA A 38 2.67 42.75 -38.05
C ALA A 38 1.86 44.06 -38.09
N SER A 39 1.80 44.73 -36.94
CA SER A 39 2.14 46.15 -36.82
C SER A 39 2.54 46.52 -35.39
N HIS A 40 3.70 47.17 -35.29
CA HIS A 40 4.24 47.89 -34.13
C HIS A 40 3.27 48.95 -33.60
N GLU A 41 3.20 49.14 -32.28
CA GLU A 41 3.22 50.49 -31.70
C GLU A 41 3.73 50.48 -30.24
N ALA A 42 4.54 51.48 -29.92
CA ALA A 42 5.31 51.63 -28.70
C ALA A 42 4.48 52.27 -27.57
N VAL A 43 4.62 51.77 -26.34
CA VAL A 43 4.27 52.54 -25.14
C VAL A 43 5.38 52.40 -24.09
N ARG A 44 5.80 53.57 -23.62
CA ARG A 44 6.92 53.86 -22.71
C ARG A 44 6.74 53.21 -21.33
N THR A 45 7.80 52.59 -20.85
CA THR A 45 8.01 52.18 -19.46
C THR A 45 8.48 53.38 -18.63
N ALA A 46 7.78 53.70 -17.55
CA ALA A 46 8.27 54.54 -16.46
C ALA A 46 8.58 53.65 -15.25
N ALA A 47 9.84 53.69 -14.81
CA ALA A 47 10.34 53.01 -13.62
C ALA A 47 10.03 53.82 -12.35
N LEU A 48 9.72 53.15 -11.23
CA LEU A 48 9.90 53.59 -9.83
C LEU A 48 9.75 52.35 -8.89
N PRO A 49 10.19 52.39 -7.61
CA PRO A 49 11.15 51.41 -7.09
C PRO A 49 10.64 50.47 -5.99
N SER A 50 11.53 49.52 -5.67
CA SER A 50 11.56 48.51 -4.63
C SER A 50 11.25 48.94 -3.19
N SER A 51 10.42 48.14 -2.48
CA SER A 51 10.61 47.69 -1.08
C SER A 51 9.52 46.66 -0.67
N PRO A 52 9.75 45.78 0.33
CA PRO A 52 9.00 44.52 0.51
C PRO A 52 7.79 44.67 1.46
N PRO A 53 6.76 43.81 1.37
CA PRO A 53 5.73 43.76 2.40
C PRO A 53 6.11 42.79 3.53
N SER A 54 6.10 43.35 4.74
CA SER A 54 6.07 42.63 6.01
C SER A 54 4.77 41.85 6.18
N ILE A 55 4.91 40.76 6.94
CA ILE A 55 3.87 39.94 7.56
C ILE A 55 2.84 40.83 8.26
N VAL A 56 1.58 40.83 7.81
CA VAL A 56 0.31 40.90 8.56
C VAL A 56 -0.81 40.87 7.51
N THR A 57 -1.56 39.77 7.38
CA THR A 57 -3.00 39.74 6.98
C THR A 57 -3.48 38.28 7.02
N THR A 58 -4.08 37.84 8.13
CA THR A 58 -5.10 36.78 8.13
C THR A 58 -6.05 37.03 9.29
N LEU A 59 -6.99 37.96 9.10
CA LEU A 59 -8.14 38.14 9.99
C LEU A 59 -9.28 38.81 9.21
N LEU A 60 -9.75 38.12 8.18
CA LEU A 60 -11.01 38.40 7.50
C LEU A 60 -11.56 37.06 6.97
N GLY A 61 -12.24 36.33 7.85
CA GLY A 61 -12.80 35.03 7.54
C GLY A 61 -13.50 34.31 8.69
N LEU A 62 -13.89 35.00 9.77
CA LEU A 62 -14.59 34.39 10.92
C LEU A 62 -15.72 35.29 11.45
N GLN A 63 -16.64 35.71 10.57
CA GLN A 63 -17.90 36.35 10.98
C GLN A 63 -19.16 35.61 10.48
N LYS A 64 -19.03 34.41 9.92
CA LYS A 64 -20.17 33.60 9.44
C LYS A 64 -20.51 32.35 10.28
N LEU A 65 -19.94 32.18 11.49
CA LEU A 65 -20.15 30.95 12.28
C LEU A 65 -20.58 31.14 13.74
N GLY A 66 -21.06 32.32 14.17
CA GLY A 66 -21.75 32.45 15.47
C GLY A 66 -20.96 32.01 16.71
N VAL A 67 -19.63 31.94 16.65
CA VAL A 67 -18.78 31.54 17.78
C VAL A 67 -18.58 32.76 18.68
N THR A 68 -19.25 32.79 19.83
CA THR A 68 -19.25 33.95 20.75
C THR A 68 -18.16 33.89 21.83
N SER A 69 -17.32 32.86 21.88
CA SER A 69 -16.07 32.91 22.65
C SER A 69 -15.09 31.79 22.25
N VAL A 70 -13.79 32.13 22.20
CA VAL A 70 -12.69 31.18 22.16
C VAL A 70 -11.85 31.42 23.40
N ARG A 71 -11.84 30.48 24.36
CA ARG A 71 -10.88 30.49 25.47
C ARG A 71 -9.64 29.73 25.04
N VAL A 72 -8.54 30.46 24.83
CA VAL A 72 -7.21 29.87 24.71
C VAL A 72 -6.69 29.63 26.12
N ARG A 73 -6.47 28.36 26.48
CA ARG A 73 -5.80 27.97 27.72
C ARG A 73 -4.32 27.82 27.43
N VAL A 74 -3.50 28.72 27.96
CA VAL A 74 -2.03 28.60 27.95
C VAL A 74 -1.66 27.50 28.97
N PRO A 75 -0.86 26.48 28.60
CA PRO A 75 -0.39 25.49 29.57
C PRO A 75 0.71 26.09 30.45
N ASP A 76 0.61 25.80 31.74
CA ASP A 76 1.58 26.11 32.79
C ASP A 76 2.83 25.23 32.62
N PRO A 77 4.06 25.78 32.51
CA PRO A 77 5.27 25.01 32.29
C PRO A 77 5.90 24.58 33.62
N ALA A 78 5.29 23.61 34.31
CA ALA A 78 5.94 22.95 35.44
C ALA A 78 5.32 21.57 35.75
N ALA A 79 5.81 20.51 35.10
CA ALA A 79 5.69 19.15 35.62
C ALA A 79 6.80 18.24 35.07
N ASP A 80 7.55 17.66 36.00
CA ASP A 80 8.69 16.76 35.87
C ASP A 80 8.31 15.38 35.27
N PRO A 81 8.98 14.87 34.22
CA PRO A 81 8.67 13.58 33.62
C PRO A 81 9.56 12.45 34.17
N ARG A 82 9.46 12.11 35.47
CA ARG A 82 10.07 10.89 36.03
C ARG A 82 9.27 10.24 37.15
N THR A 83 8.12 9.66 36.83
CA THR A 83 7.59 8.51 37.59
C THR A 83 6.51 7.78 36.78
N VAL A 84 6.83 6.60 36.27
CA VAL A 84 5.82 5.64 35.80
C VAL A 84 5.93 4.41 36.72
N GLN A 85 5.03 4.33 37.69
CA GLN A 85 4.71 3.08 38.39
C GLN A 85 3.89 2.19 37.46
N GLN A 86 4.23 0.90 37.41
CA GLN A 86 3.45 -0.13 36.72
C GLN A 86 2.13 -0.41 37.46
N PRO A 87 1.01 -0.70 36.76
CA PRO A 87 -0.18 -1.21 37.43
C PRO A 87 -0.06 -2.71 37.71
N ALA A 88 -0.36 -3.08 38.95
CA ALA A 88 -0.49 -4.44 39.43
C ALA A 88 -1.72 -5.15 38.83
N LEU A 89 -1.53 -6.44 38.55
CA LEU A 89 -2.53 -7.42 38.14
C LEU A 89 -3.53 -7.64 39.29
N VAL A 90 -4.81 -7.29 39.07
CA VAL A 90 -5.92 -7.62 39.97
C VAL A 90 -6.62 -8.88 39.45
N ILE A 91 -6.56 -9.95 40.24
CA ILE A 91 -7.35 -11.17 40.07
C ILE A 91 -8.73 -10.90 40.68
N ALA A 92 -9.79 -11.02 39.89
CA ALA A 92 -11.16 -10.95 40.36
C ALA A 92 -11.80 -12.35 40.30
N ASP A 93 -11.99 -12.95 41.48
CA ASP A 93 -12.92 -14.06 41.71
C ASP A 93 -14.31 -13.52 42.05
N GLY A 94 -15.37 -14.17 41.54
CA GLY A 94 -16.73 -13.98 42.05
C GLY A 94 -17.83 -14.05 41.00
N VAL A 95 -18.19 -15.25 40.56
CA VAL A 95 -19.45 -15.49 39.83
C VAL A 95 -20.54 -15.83 40.84
N THR A 96 -21.58 -15.00 40.90
CA THR A 96 -22.89 -15.29 41.52
C THR A 96 -23.88 -15.64 40.41
N PRO A 97 -24.64 -16.74 40.49
CA PRO A 97 -25.69 -17.02 39.52
C PRO A 97 -27.05 -16.44 39.97
N THR A 98 -27.62 -15.62 39.10
CA THR A 98 -29.00 -15.14 39.20
C THR A 98 -29.98 -16.23 38.77
N ALA A 99 -31.00 -16.46 39.60
CA ALA A 99 -32.07 -17.42 39.42
C ALA A 99 -32.98 -17.12 38.22
N ALA A 100 -33.25 -18.13 37.40
CA ALA A 100 -34.35 -18.15 36.45
C ALA A 100 -35.51 -18.99 37.02
N ARG A 101 -36.68 -18.36 37.13
CA ARG A 101 -37.97 -18.97 37.41
C ARG A 101 -38.42 -19.83 36.23
N SER A 102 -38.90 -21.05 36.51
CA SER A 102 -39.97 -21.70 35.75
C SER A 102 -40.64 -22.73 36.66
N ALA A 103 -41.96 -22.61 36.80
CA ALA A 103 -42.83 -23.45 37.60
C ALA A 103 -43.95 -24.02 36.72
N ALA A 104 -44.61 -25.07 37.27
CA ALA A 104 -45.71 -25.90 36.75
C ALA A 104 -45.23 -27.17 35.99
N ALA A 105 -44.97 -28.31 36.63
CA ALA A 105 -45.84 -29.21 37.44
C ALA A 105 -46.81 -30.05 36.61
N THR A 106 -46.60 -31.37 36.55
CA THR A 106 -47.66 -32.36 36.82
C THR A 106 -47.04 -33.67 37.34
N THR A 107 -47.72 -34.19 38.34
CA THR A 107 -47.36 -35.18 39.35
C THR A 107 -47.64 -36.61 38.88
N SER A 108 -46.81 -37.59 39.29
CA SER A 108 -47.25 -38.98 39.45
C SER A 108 -46.44 -39.68 40.54
N THR A 109 -47.19 -40.08 41.55
CA THR A 109 -46.90 -40.82 42.79
C THR A 109 -46.23 -42.18 42.61
N ALA A 110 -45.28 -42.50 43.51
CA ALA A 110 -45.20 -43.81 44.16
C ALA A 110 -44.38 -43.75 45.46
N SER A 111 -45.04 -44.13 46.56
CA SER A 111 -44.51 -44.37 47.90
C SER A 111 -43.75 -45.69 47.94
N THR A 112 -42.67 -45.80 48.74
CA THR A 112 -42.56 -46.70 49.92
C THR A 112 -41.09 -46.92 50.34
N ALA A 113 -40.90 -47.04 51.67
CA ALA A 113 -39.81 -47.64 52.44
C ALA A 113 -38.53 -46.83 52.76
N ARG A 114 -38.46 -46.46 54.04
CA ARG A 114 -37.24 -46.24 54.83
C ARG A 114 -36.35 -47.49 54.78
N SER A 115 -35.05 -47.28 54.58
CA SER A 115 -33.99 -48.06 55.24
C SER A 115 -32.76 -47.19 55.39
N ALA A 116 -32.34 -47.03 56.65
CA ALA A 116 -31.03 -46.51 56.99
C ALA A 116 -29.96 -47.53 56.58
N THR A 117 -28.72 -47.04 56.44
CA THR A 117 -27.43 -47.73 56.68
C THR A 117 -26.46 -47.67 55.48
N THR A 118 -25.27 -47.15 55.81
CA THR A 118 -23.97 -47.31 55.14
C THR A 118 -23.60 -46.39 54.00
N THR A 119 -22.89 -45.32 54.36
CA THR A 119 -21.97 -44.56 53.53
C THR A 119 -20.89 -45.49 52.95
N ARG A 120 -21.02 -45.89 51.68
CA ARG A 120 -19.94 -46.58 50.94
C ARG A 120 -19.33 -45.56 49.97
N ALA A 121 -18.07 -45.21 50.22
CA ALA A 121 -17.27 -44.39 49.32
C ALA A 121 -17.19 -45.06 47.94
N ALA A 122 -17.75 -44.41 46.93
CA ALA A 122 -17.55 -44.77 45.54
C ALA A 122 -16.17 -44.25 45.11
N THR A 123 -15.18 -45.15 45.10
CA THR A 123 -13.90 -44.91 44.45
C THR A 123 -14.15 -44.83 42.94
N THR A 124 -14.21 -43.62 42.40
CA THR A 124 -14.16 -43.38 40.96
C THR A 124 -12.78 -43.78 40.47
N THR A 125 -12.63 -45.01 39.97
CA THR A 125 -11.44 -45.45 39.26
C THR A 125 -11.36 -44.68 37.94
N ARG A 126 -10.66 -43.55 37.97
CA ARG A 126 -10.31 -42.78 36.77
C ARG A 126 -9.26 -43.60 36.03
N THR A 127 -9.68 -44.43 35.08
CA THR A 127 -8.78 -45.12 34.15
C THR A 127 -7.98 -44.03 33.44
N ALA A 128 -6.71 -43.87 33.83
CA ALA A 128 -5.77 -43.03 33.12
C ALA A 128 -5.50 -43.70 31.78
N THR A 129 -6.25 -43.31 30.75
CA THR A 129 -5.90 -43.64 29.36
C THR A 129 -4.61 -42.89 29.06
N THR A 130 -3.47 -43.56 29.27
CA THR A 130 -2.17 -43.07 28.86
C THR A 130 -2.17 -43.10 27.33
N THR A 131 -2.51 -41.97 26.71
CA THR A 131 -2.39 -41.78 25.27
C THR A 131 -0.90 -41.90 24.92
N THR A 132 -0.47 -43.11 24.60
CA THR A 132 0.86 -43.37 24.06
C THR A 132 0.82 -42.93 22.61
N THR A 133 0.92 -41.61 22.38
CA THR A 133 1.18 -41.10 21.04
C THR A 133 2.48 -41.75 20.58
N SER A 134 2.37 -42.68 19.63
CA SER A 134 3.52 -43.50 19.24
C SER A 134 4.64 -42.59 18.77
N THR A 135 5.86 -42.80 19.26
CA THR A 135 7.07 -42.08 18.83
C THR A 135 7.21 -42.09 17.30
N THR A 136 6.65 -43.10 16.64
CA THR A 136 6.56 -43.22 15.17
C THR A 136 5.79 -42.08 14.52
N THR A 137 4.65 -41.64 15.07
CA THR A 137 3.86 -40.53 14.51
C THR A 137 4.61 -39.21 14.58
N TYR A 138 5.31 -38.97 15.69
CA TYR A 138 6.14 -37.77 15.87
C TYR A 138 7.31 -37.73 14.88
N MET A 139 8.03 -38.85 14.72
CA MET A 139 9.15 -38.93 13.78
C MET A 139 8.70 -38.81 12.32
N GLN A 140 7.51 -39.30 11.96
CA GLN A 140 6.93 -39.10 10.63
C GLN A 140 6.57 -37.64 10.36
N GLN A 141 5.98 -36.94 11.34
CA GLN A 141 5.70 -35.50 11.22
C GLN A 141 6.98 -34.68 11.08
N LEU A 142 8.00 -34.98 11.88
CA LEU A 142 9.30 -34.32 11.80
C LEU A 142 9.97 -34.57 10.44
N SER A 143 9.93 -35.80 9.93
CA SER A 143 10.50 -36.14 8.62
C SER A 143 9.78 -35.42 7.48
N ALA A 144 8.44 -35.38 7.50
CA ALA A 144 7.66 -34.64 6.51
C ALA A 144 7.96 -33.13 6.56
N TYR A 145 8.08 -32.57 7.78
CA TYR A 145 8.50 -31.18 7.96
C TYR A 145 9.88 -30.92 7.36
N MET A 146 10.88 -31.76 7.67
CA MET A 146 12.24 -31.62 7.15
C MET A 146 12.31 -31.82 5.62
N GLN A 147 11.46 -32.66 5.02
CA GLN A 147 11.37 -32.81 3.57
C GLN A 147 10.77 -31.58 2.90
N GLN A 148 9.70 -31.00 3.47
CA GLN A 148 9.15 -29.71 2.99
C GLN A 148 10.20 -28.60 3.11
N LEU A 149 10.97 -28.62 4.20
CA LEU A 149 12.02 -27.67 4.49
C LEU A 149 13.17 -27.73 3.48
N ALA A 150 13.66 -28.94 3.19
CA ALA A 150 14.69 -29.16 2.18
C ALA A 150 14.18 -28.80 0.78
N ALA A 151 12.92 -29.12 0.45
CA ALA A 151 12.32 -28.77 -0.83
C ALA A 151 12.15 -27.26 -1.01
N ALA A 152 11.85 -26.51 0.05
CA ALA A 152 11.76 -25.05 0.01
C ALA A 152 13.14 -24.40 -0.23
N LEU A 153 14.19 -24.91 0.44
CA LEU A 153 15.55 -24.40 0.29
C LEU A 153 16.23 -24.79 -1.04
N ALA A 154 15.78 -25.88 -1.67
CA ALA A 154 16.38 -26.43 -2.89
C ALA A 154 15.69 -25.96 -4.19
N GLN A 155 14.80 -24.96 -4.15
CA GLN A 155 14.22 -24.43 -5.37
C GLN A 155 15.30 -23.66 -6.17
N PRO A 156 15.57 -24.03 -7.43
CA PRO A 156 16.52 -23.29 -8.24
C PRO A 156 15.98 -21.87 -8.48
N ARG A 157 16.69 -20.87 -7.96
CA ARG A 157 16.42 -19.49 -8.34
C ARG A 157 16.82 -19.29 -9.80
N ILE A 158 15.84 -18.83 -10.56
CA ILE A 158 16.02 -18.39 -11.94
C ILE A 158 16.86 -17.11 -11.90
N VAL A 159 18.15 -17.24 -12.20
CA VAL A 159 19.04 -16.09 -12.43
C VAL A 159 19.27 -15.97 -13.93
N PRO A 160 19.00 -14.82 -14.54
CA PRO A 160 19.33 -14.61 -15.95
C PRO A 160 20.86 -14.66 -16.16
N SER A 161 21.33 -15.55 -17.03
CA SER A 161 22.77 -15.68 -17.31
C SER A 161 23.27 -14.49 -18.13
N GLY A 162 24.44 -13.96 -17.78
CA GLY A 162 25.05 -12.81 -18.49
C GLY A 162 24.33 -11.47 -18.29
N ALA A 163 23.30 -11.42 -17.43
CA ALA A 163 22.58 -10.18 -17.16
C ALA A 163 23.32 -9.31 -16.16
N LYS A 164 23.34 -8.00 -16.41
CA LYS A 164 23.99 -7.03 -15.53
C LYS A 164 23.06 -6.75 -14.36
N LYS A 165 23.52 -7.04 -13.14
CA LYS A 165 22.80 -6.69 -11.91
C LYS A 165 22.75 -5.17 -11.76
N LEU A 166 21.55 -4.62 -11.61
CA LEU A 166 21.29 -3.19 -11.48
C LEU A 166 21.00 -2.76 -10.04
N PHE A 167 20.31 -3.62 -9.28
CA PHE A 167 19.86 -3.31 -7.93
C PHE A 167 19.78 -4.56 -7.08
N THR A 168 20.03 -4.40 -5.78
CA THR A 168 19.83 -5.42 -4.75
C THR A 168 19.10 -4.80 -3.57
N GLY A 169 17.90 -5.30 -3.29
CA GLY A 169 17.06 -4.94 -2.14
C GLY A 169 16.66 -6.20 -1.40
N ASP A 170 17.67 -6.94 -0.93
CA ASP A 170 17.53 -8.24 -0.27
C ASP A 170 17.43 -8.13 1.26
N TYR A 171 17.43 -6.92 1.80
CA TYR A 171 17.31 -6.63 3.24
C TYR A 171 18.39 -7.28 4.13
N ASN A 172 19.44 -7.87 3.56
CA ASN A 172 20.55 -8.50 4.27
C ASN A 172 21.36 -7.51 5.13
N THR A 173 21.17 -6.21 4.93
CA THR A 173 21.71 -5.16 5.82
C THR A 173 20.96 -5.06 7.16
N GLY A 174 19.90 -5.85 7.36
CA GLY A 174 19.05 -5.82 8.55
C GLY A 174 18.17 -4.57 8.67
N ASN A 175 18.10 -3.76 7.60
CA ASN A 175 17.35 -2.49 7.57
C ASN A 175 16.98 -2.09 6.13
N PHE A 176 16.39 -0.90 5.97
CA PHE A 176 15.93 -0.38 4.68
C PHE A 176 16.97 0.47 3.92
N THR A 177 18.24 0.53 4.33
CA THR A 177 19.24 1.46 3.74
C THR A 177 19.59 1.18 2.28
N GLN A 178 19.31 -0.03 1.78
CA GLN A 178 19.44 -0.36 0.36
C GLN A 178 18.41 0.37 -0.52
N TRP A 179 17.32 0.85 0.07
CA TRP A 179 16.19 1.45 -0.63
C TRP A 179 16.23 2.97 -0.51
N ALA A 180 16.01 3.68 -1.61
CA ALA A 180 16.04 5.14 -1.59
C ALA A 180 14.88 5.75 -0.81
N MET A 181 13.70 5.13 -0.79
CA MET A 181 12.56 5.62 -0.02
C MET A 181 11.72 4.49 0.57
N LEU A 182 11.19 4.78 1.75
CA LEU A 182 10.08 4.09 2.38
C LEU A 182 8.87 5.04 2.40
N GLN A 183 7.72 4.50 2.01
CA GLN A 183 6.44 5.21 1.92
C GLN A 183 5.39 4.49 2.76
N ALA A 184 5.06 5.04 3.92
CA ALA A 184 4.03 4.54 4.82
C ALA A 184 3.28 5.70 5.52
N LYS A 185 2.28 5.39 6.36
CA LYS A 185 1.44 6.39 7.06
C LYS A 185 2.22 7.57 7.67
N GLY A 186 3.39 7.31 8.23
CA GLY A 186 4.22 8.33 8.91
C GLY A 186 5.51 8.71 8.18
N ILE A 187 5.79 8.18 6.99
CA ILE A 187 7.07 8.40 6.31
C ILE A 187 6.91 8.42 4.79
N ASN A 188 7.63 9.33 4.14
CA ASN A 188 7.77 9.40 2.69
C ASN A 188 9.16 9.94 2.36
N ALA A 189 10.18 9.17 2.74
CA ALA A 189 11.57 9.59 2.78
C ALA A 189 12.48 8.36 2.79
N PRO A 190 13.81 8.52 2.63
CA PRO A 190 14.76 7.48 3.00
C PRO A 190 14.48 7.02 4.45
N ALA A 191 14.40 5.70 4.65
CA ALA A 191 14.17 5.16 5.99
C ALA A 191 15.43 5.31 6.86
N PRO A 192 15.28 5.73 8.13
CA PRO A 192 16.37 5.62 9.11
C PRO A 192 16.91 4.19 9.21
N ALA A 193 18.20 4.04 9.50
CA ALA A 193 18.85 2.73 9.59
C ALA A 193 18.24 1.80 10.66
N ASN A 194 17.61 2.37 11.69
CA ASN A 194 16.92 1.64 12.76
C ASN A 194 15.38 1.67 12.59
N TYR A 195 14.87 2.00 11.39
CA TYR A 195 13.43 2.03 11.17
C TYR A 195 12.82 0.63 11.28
N CYS A 196 12.03 0.43 12.33
CA CYS A 196 11.17 -0.73 12.50
C CYS A 196 9.91 -0.27 13.24
N THR A 197 8.80 -0.22 12.52
CA THR A 197 7.48 0.06 13.09
C THR A 197 6.54 -1.08 12.75
N TYR A 198 5.28 -1.00 13.19
CA TYR A 198 4.29 -1.99 12.75
C TYR A 198 4.16 -2.00 11.22
N SER A 199 4.19 -0.81 10.59
CA SER A 199 3.89 -0.64 9.16
C SER A 199 5.02 -1.12 8.25
N ALA A 200 6.28 -0.96 8.67
CA ALA A 200 7.40 -1.60 7.98
C ALA A 200 8.54 -1.92 8.95
N CYS A 201 9.10 -3.12 8.86
CA CYS A 201 10.23 -3.55 9.66
C CYS A 201 11.00 -4.69 8.96
N VAL A 202 12.34 -4.63 8.97
CA VAL A 202 13.18 -5.76 8.58
C VAL A 202 13.39 -6.66 9.80
N ARG A 203 13.02 -7.93 9.69
CA ARG A 203 13.09 -8.90 10.79
C ARG A 203 13.09 -10.34 10.26
N ASN A 204 13.26 -11.30 11.16
CA ASN A 204 13.22 -12.72 10.80
C ASN A 204 11.86 -13.11 10.21
N GLY A 205 11.86 -13.47 8.93
CA GLY A 205 10.70 -13.92 8.16
C GLY A 205 10.53 -15.45 8.13
N GLY A 206 11.39 -16.18 8.84
CA GLY A 206 11.45 -17.64 8.84
C GLY A 206 12.71 -18.14 8.15
N LEU A 207 12.75 -19.46 7.96
CA LEU A 207 13.88 -20.16 7.37
C LEU A 207 14.22 -19.64 5.96
N GLY A 208 15.51 -19.35 5.73
CA GLY A 208 16.01 -18.86 4.44
C GLY A 208 15.67 -17.39 4.17
N HIS A 209 15.08 -16.73 5.16
CA HIS A 209 14.57 -15.36 5.13
C HIS A 209 14.82 -14.67 6.48
N GLU A 210 16.03 -14.82 7.03
CA GLU A 210 16.41 -14.33 8.36
C GLU A 210 16.34 -12.79 8.47
N THR A 211 16.44 -12.10 7.33
CA THR A 211 16.27 -10.66 7.19
C THR A 211 15.26 -10.35 6.10
N ALA A 212 13.97 -10.43 6.41
CA ALA A 212 12.89 -10.12 5.48
C ALA A 212 12.21 -8.79 5.86
N ALA A 213 11.80 -8.02 4.87
CA ALA A 213 10.94 -6.87 5.12
C ALA A 213 9.49 -7.32 5.31
N ARG A 214 8.93 -6.98 6.45
CA ARG A 214 7.49 -7.06 6.70
C ARG A 214 6.85 -5.71 6.45
N PHE A 215 5.80 -5.70 5.64
CA PHE A 215 4.94 -4.56 5.41
C PHE A 215 3.56 -4.84 5.99
N GLU A 216 3.06 -3.92 6.82
CA GLU A 216 1.72 -3.97 7.39
C GLU A 216 0.96 -2.69 7.05
N VAL A 217 -0.28 -2.87 6.61
CA VAL A 217 -1.22 -1.78 6.38
C VAL A 217 -2.50 -2.08 7.17
N ARG A 218 -2.95 -1.08 7.93
CA ARG A 218 -4.23 -1.08 8.66
C ARG A 218 -5.17 -0.05 8.07
N ASP A 219 -6.43 -0.16 8.44
CA ASP A 219 -7.47 0.80 8.06
C ASP A 219 -7.07 2.21 8.52
N GLY A 220 -7.11 3.16 7.60
CA GLY A 220 -6.67 4.54 7.78
C GLY A 220 -5.17 4.80 7.63
N ASP A 221 -4.35 3.83 7.18
CA ASP A 221 -2.91 4.01 6.96
C ASP A 221 -2.57 4.72 5.64
N ILE A 222 -3.19 5.89 5.45
CA ILE A 222 -2.97 6.78 4.31
C ILE A 222 -1.71 7.62 4.58
N PRO A 223 -0.68 7.56 3.71
CA PRO A 223 0.50 8.42 3.83
C PRO A 223 0.17 9.92 3.74
N PRO A 224 1.05 10.82 4.20
CA PRO A 224 0.80 12.27 4.19
C PRO A 224 0.62 12.87 2.79
N PHE A 225 0.98 12.14 1.72
CA PHE A 225 0.79 12.55 0.33
C PHE A 225 -0.48 11.95 -0.31
N GLY A 226 -1.28 11.20 0.44
CA GLY A 226 -2.55 10.64 -0.01
C GLY A 226 -2.45 9.45 -0.97
N GLY A 227 -3.51 9.25 -1.76
CA GLY A 227 -3.67 8.12 -2.67
C GLY A 227 -4.52 7.02 -2.03
N GLY A 228 -3.88 5.91 -1.68
CA GLY A 228 -4.46 4.82 -0.91
C GLY A 228 -3.61 4.48 0.32
N GLU A 229 -3.98 3.42 1.01
CA GLU A 229 -3.27 2.97 2.20
C GLU A 229 -2.02 2.19 1.80
N ARG A 230 -0.89 2.43 2.48
CA ARG A 230 0.41 2.04 1.94
C ARG A 230 1.47 1.74 3.01
N ALA A 231 2.29 0.75 2.70
CA ALA A 231 3.62 0.55 3.24
C ALA A 231 4.51 -0.03 2.11
N GLU A 232 5.32 0.78 1.45
CA GLU A 232 6.10 0.35 0.28
C GLU A 232 7.51 0.94 0.27
N VAL A 233 8.45 0.23 -0.33
CA VAL A 233 9.79 0.72 -0.68
C VAL A 233 9.94 0.94 -2.18
N THR A 234 10.88 1.79 -2.55
CA THR A 234 11.29 1.99 -3.95
C THR A 234 12.81 2.18 -4.03
N PRO A 235 13.49 1.56 -5.02
CA PRO A 235 14.93 1.69 -5.17
C PRO A 235 15.31 3.13 -5.57
N GLY A 236 14.40 3.88 -6.21
CA GLY A 236 14.61 5.26 -6.62
C GLY A 236 13.43 6.17 -6.32
N ALA A 237 13.68 7.48 -6.20
CA ALA A 237 12.63 8.48 -6.08
C ALA A 237 12.27 9.08 -7.44
N TRP A 238 11.07 9.67 -7.56
CA TRP A 238 10.66 10.38 -8.78
C TRP A 238 11.62 11.51 -9.17
N TYR A 239 12.37 12.08 -8.22
CA TYR A 239 13.36 13.13 -8.49
C TYR A 239 14.80 12.61 -8.58
N ALA A 240 15.04 11.37 -8.17
CA ALA A 240 16.36 10.75 -8.14
C ALA A 240 16.21 9.22 -8.29
N PRO A 241 15.89 8.74 -9.51
CA PRO A 241 15.85 7.31 -9.75
C PRO A 241 17.23 6.72 -9.45
N SER A 242 17.29 5.65 -8.64
CA SER A 242 18.51 4.88 -8.48
C SER A 242 18.97 4.39 -9.85
N ALA A 243 20.24 4.63 -10.16
CA ALA A 243 20.84 4.24 -11.43
C ALA A 243 20.54 2.76 -11.73
N GLY A 244 19.71 2.51 -12.75
CA GLY A 244 19.38 1.18 -13.26
C GLY A 244 17.97 0.64 -12.93
N ALA A 245 17.30 1.10 -11.86
CA ALA A 245 15.97 0.59 -11.50
C ALA A 245 14.81 1.32 -12.19
N PHE A 246 15.09 2.50 -12.75
CA PHE A 246 14.18 3.22 -13.62
C PHE A 246 14.22 2.63 -15.03
N VAL A 247 13.05 2.56 -15.66
CA VAL A 247 12.88 1.98 -16.99
C VAL A 247 12.20 2.96 -17.93
N LYS A 248 12.62 2.93 -19.19
CA LYS A 248 12.05 3.71 -20.31
C LYS A 248 11.64 2.80 -21.46
N GLU A 249 11.02 3.38 -22.48
CA GLU A 249 10.65 2.69 -23.71
C GLU A 249 11.82 1.86 -24.27
N GLY A 250 11.57 0.58 -24.56
CA GLY A 250 12.53 -0.38 -25.09
C GLY A 250 13.40 -1.09 -24.05
N ASP A 251 13.42 -0.64 -22.79
CA ASP A 251 14.18 -1.32 -21.73
C ASP A 251 13.66 -2.73 -21.46
N GLU A 252 14.55 -3.61 -21.01
CA GLU A 252 14.22 -4.99 -20.66
C GLU A 252 14.86 -5.34 -19.32
N ARG A 253 14.06 -5.90 -18.41
CA ARG A 253 14.48 -6.19 -17.04
C ARG A 253 13.94 -7.51 -16.53
N TRP A 254 14.70 -8.09 -15.62
CA TRP A 254 14.31 -9.24 -14.81
C TRP A 254 14.25 -8.83 -13.34
N TYR A 255 13.17 -9.18 -12.66
CA TYR A 255 12.94 -8.94 -11.25
C TYR A 255 12.80 -10.28 -10.56
N SER A 256 13.76 -10.63 -9.70
CA SER A 256 13.71 -11.85 -8.89
C SER A 256 13.50 -11.46 -7.44
N PHE A 257 12.51 -12.02 -6.76
CA PHE A 257 12.27 -11.79 -5.33
C PHE A 257 11.43 -12.92 -4.73
N SER A 258 11.45 -13.02 -3.40
CA SER A 258 10.58 -13.90 -2.64
C SER A 258 9.47 -13.08 -1.97
N MET A 259 8.28 -13.66 -1.87
CA MET A 259 7.15 -13.03 -1.20
C MET A 259 6.37 -14.05 -0.38
N LYS A 260 5.89 -13.62 0.79
CA LYS A 260 4.99 -14.40 1.63
C LYS A 260 3.84 -13.54 2.11
N PHE A 261 2.62 -13.96 1.82
CA PHE A 261 1.45 -13.44 2.51
C PHE A 261 1.44 -13.99 3.94
N ASP A 262 1.10 -13.16 4.92
CA ASP A 262 1.05 -13.63 6.31
C ASP A 262 0.06 -14.80 6.49
N GLU A 263 0.27 -15.65 7.50
CA GLU A 263 -0.53 -16.87 7.68
C GLU A 263 -2.03 -16.55 7.85
N GLY A 264 -2.34 -15.44 8.53
CA GLY A 264 -3.70 -14.94 8.70
C GLY A 264 -4.23 -14.09 7.55
N PHE A 265 -3.58 -14.07 6.38
CA PHE A 265 -3.98 -13.20 5.28
C PHE A 265 -5.43 -13.48 4.84
N GLN A 266 -6.24 -12.42 4.85
CA GLN A 266 -7.60 -12.42 4.33
C GLN A 266 -7.65 -11.46 3.15
N ASN A 267 -8.34 -11.81 2.07
CA ASN A 267 -8.43 -10.93 0.92
C ASN A 267 -9.10 -9.59 1.30
N PRO A 268 -8.40 -8.44 1.22
CA PRO A 268 -8.95 -7.15 1.66
C PRO A 268 -9.98 -6.54 0.71
N ARG A 269 -10.18 -7.11 -0.48
CA ARG A 269 -10.93 -6.45 -1.56
C ARG A 269 -12.43 -6.55 -1.35
N HIS A 270 -13.07 -5.39 -1.21
CA HIS A 270 -14.53 -5.25 -1.06
C HIS A 270 -15.20 -4.76 -2.35
N GLY A 271 -15.26 -5.65 -3.35
CA GLY A 271 -15.97 -5.39 -4.60
C GLY A 271 -15.07 -5.26 -5.83
N PRO A 272 -15.69 -5.07 -7.01
CA PRO A 272 -15.00 -5.17 -8.30
C PRO A 272 -13.97 -4.06 -8.52
N ASP A 273 -14.19 -2.88 -7.92
CA ASP A 273 -13.36 -1.68 -8.11
C ASP A 273 -12.24 -1.55 -7.05
N SER A 274 -12.35 -2.26 -5.93
CA SER A 274 -11.30 -2.30 -4.90
C SER A 274 -10.03 -2.96 -5.46
N TRP A 275 -8.85 -2.61 -4.96
CA TRP A 275 -7.57 -3.12 -5.45
C TRP A 275 -6.57 -3.31 -4.29
N PHE A 276 -5.66 -4.27 -4.46
CA PHE A 276 -4.60 -4.59 -3.50
C PHE A 276 -3.34 -5.02 -4.26
N MET A 277 -2.32 -4.16 -4.27
CA MET A 277 -1.06 -4.34 -4.98
C MET A 277 0.05 -4.72 -4.01
N VAL A 278 0.89 -5.67 -4.43
CA VAL A 278 2.10 -6.09 -3.70
C VAL A 278 3.39 -5.69 -4.40
N SER A 279 3.29 -5.36 -5.70
CA SER A 279 4.37 -4.75 -6.47
C SER A 279 3.79 -3.92 -7.60
N GLN A 280 4.46 -2.84 -7.98
CA GLN A 280 4.00 -1.98 -9.08
C GLN A 280 5.16 -1.30 -9.80
N TRP A 281 4.96 -1.05 -11.09
CA TRP A 281 5.82 -0.21 -11.91
C TRP A 281 5.13 1.13 -12.12
N PHE A 282 5.40 2.06 -11.22
CA PHE A 282 4.69 3.32 -11.15
C PHE A 282 5.21 4.31 -12.19
N PRO A 283 4.34 4.98 -12.96
CA PRO A 283 4.76 5.90 -14.00
C PRO A 283 5.40 7.16 -13.41
N GLN A 284 6.44 7.65 -14.06
CA GLN A 284 7.18 8.83 -13.62
C GLN A 284 6.29 10.08 -13.51
N GLN A 285 5.37 10.27 -14.46
CA GLN A 285 4.46 11.42 -14.49
C GLN A 285 3.20 11.23 -13.61
N GLY A 286 3.14 10.14 -12.84
CA GLY A 286 1.97 9.78 -12.03
C GLY A 286 0.85 9.14 -12.85
N GLY A 287 -0.22 8.75 -12.15
CA GLY A 287 -1.32 7.98 -12.71
C GLY A 287 -1.31 6.54 -12.22
N ALA A 288 -2.15 5.70 -12.83
CA ALA A 288 -2.24 4.29 -12.47
C ALA A 288 -1.14 3.49 -13.18
N PRO A 289 -0.45 2.55 -12.49
CA PRO A 289 0.64 1.78 -13.07
C PRO A 289 0.16 0.89 -14.21
N ALA A 290 0.90 0.86 -15.32
CA ALA A 290 0.59 -0.03 -16.46
C ALA A 290 0.80 -1.51 -16.11
N LEU A 291 1.68 -1.81 -15.16
CA LEU A 291 2.04 -3.15 -14.73
C LEU A 291 2.03 -3.25 -13.20
N THR A 292 1.39 -4.28 -12.66
CA THR A 292 1.33 -4.58 -11.21
C THR A 292 1.40 -6.08 -10.96
N LEU A 293 1.79 -6.44 -9.75
CA LEU A 293 1.37 -7.69 -9.11
C LEU A 293 0.34 -7.35 -8.05
N GLN A 294 -0.84 -7.95 -8.15
CA GLN A 294 -1.99 -7.59 -7.32
C GLN A 294 -2.83 -8.82 -6.96
N VAL A 295 -3.57 -8.72 -5.87
CA VAL A 295 -4.51 -9.76 -5.45
C VAL A 295 -5.87 -9.49 -6.09
N THR A 296 -6.43 -10.52 -6.72
CA THR A 296 -7.77 -10.53 -7.32
C THR A 296 -8.85 -10.71 -6.26
N GLN A 297 -10.12 -10.39 -6.56
CA GLN A 297 -11.22 -10.57 -5.60
C GLN A 297 -11.45 -12.05 -5.24
N ASP A 298 -11.13 -12.97 -6.15
CA ASP A 298 -11.19 -14.41 -5.94
C ASP A 298 -9.88 -15.01 -5.40
N ASN A 299 -9.04 -14.17 -4.80
CA ASN A 299 -7.86 -14.55 -4.02
C ASN A 299 -6.74 -15.24 -4.82
N TYR A 300 -6.54 -14.81 -6.06
CA TYR A 300 -5.36 -15.12 -6.87
C TYR A 300 -4.38 -13.96 -6.89
N LEU A 301 -3.08 -14.25 -6.90
CA LEU A 301 -2.09 -13.30 -7.39
C LEU A 301 -2.24 -13.16 -8.92
N GLU A 302 -2.16 -11.94 -9.42
CA GLU A 302 -2.38 -11.60 -10.82
C GLU A 302 -1.32 -10.60 -11.31
N LEU A 303 -0.87 -10.80 -12.54
CA LEU A 303 -0.16 -9.82 -13.35
C LEU A 303 -1.19 -8.83 -13.92
N GLY A 304 -1.27 -7.65 -13.31
CA GLY A 304 -2.31 -6.64 -13.53
C GLY A 304 -1.78 -5.29 -13.98
N GLY A 305 -2.55 -4.22 -13.75
CA GLY A 305 -2.22 -2.84 -14.09
C GLY A 305 -3.31 -2.13 -14.91
N ALA A 306 -3.28 -0.80 -14.91
CA ALA A 306 -4.22 0.08 -15.62
C ALA A 306 -3.89 0.22 -17.12
N GLY A 307 -2.84 -0.47 -17.59
CA GLY A 307 -2.32 -0.36 -18.95
C GLY A 307 -3.28 -0.79 -20.05
N ALA A 308 -4.35 -1.54 -19.75
CA ALA A 308 -5.52 -1.66 -20.61
C ALA A 308 -6.62 -2.50 -19.95
N ALA A 309 -7.79 -2.58 -20.61
CA ALA A 309 -8.96 -3.35 -20.21
C ALA A 309 -8.64 -4.77 -19.67
N VAL A 310 -9.60 -5.38 -18.97
CA VAL A 310 -9.62 -6.79 -18.51
C VAL A 310 -8.82 -7.81 -19.37
N PRO A 311 -8.78 -7.78 -20.73
CA PRO A 311 -7.99 -8.68 -21.56
C PRO A 311 -6.50 -8.91 -21.20
N TYR A 312 -5.82 -7.97 -20.55
CA TYR A 312 -4.37 -8.08 -20.31
C TYR A 312 -3.98 -8.64 -18.94
N ARG A 313 -4.97 -8.98 -18.13
CA ARG A 313 -4.75 -9.55 -16.81
C ARG A 313 -4.46 -11.04 -16.90
N ARG A 314 -3.51 -11.54 -16.13
CA ARG A 314 -3.16 -12.97 -16.07
C ARG A 314 -3.03 -13.41 -14.63
N LYS A 315 -3.86 -14.38 -14.22
CA LYS A 315 -3.70 -15.05 -12.93
C LYS A 315 -2.37 -15.82 -12.95
N ILE A 316 -1.64 -15.70 -11.85
CA ILE A 316 -0.37 -16.39 -11.61
C ILE A 316 -0.66 -17.66 -10.82
N SER A 317 -1.23 -17.51 -9.63
CA SER A 317 -1.57 -18.63 -8.74
C SER A 317 -2.55 -18.18 -7.65
N PRO A 318 -3.26 -19.11 -6.98
CA PRO A 318 -3.96 -18.79 -5.73
C PRO A 318 -2.99 -18.20 -4.71
N VAL A 319 -3.45 -17.26 -3.89
CA VAL A 319 -2.68 -16.76 -2.74
C VAL A 319 -2.41 -17.92 -1.78
N LYS A 320 -1.16 -18.05 -1.31
CA LYS A 320 -0.69 -19.09 -0.39
C LYS A 320 -0.26 -18.47 0.94
N PRO A 321 -1.19 -18.19 1.87
CA PRO A 321 -0.87 -17.63 3.19
C PRO A 321 0.18 -18.48 3.92
N GLY A 322 1.11 -17.82 4.61
CA GLY A 322 2.17 -18.47 5.40
C GLY A 322 3.32 -19.08 4.60
N GLN A 323 3.23 -19.13 3.26
CA GLN A 323 4.25 -19.76 2.41
C GLN A 323 5.11 -18.72 1.68
N TRP A 324 6.42 -18.89 1.75
CA TRP A 324 7.35 -18.18 0.88
C TRP A 324 7.27 -18.74 -0.54
N VAL A 325 7.17 -17.84 -1.51
CA VAL A 325 7.12 -18.16 -2.92
C VAL A 325 8.12 -17.28 -3.66
N ASP A 326 8.96 -17.90 -4.48
CA ASP A 326 9.93 -17.22 -5.33
C ASP A 326 9.27 -16.83 -6.65
N TYR A 327 9.38 -15.55 -7.01
CA TYR A 327 8.90 -15.03 -8.27
C TYR A 327 10.05 -14.48 -9.10
N VAL A 328 9.99 -14.77 -10.39
CA VAL A 328 10.76 -14.02 -11.39
C VAL A 328 9.80 -13.41 -12.40
N VAL A 329 9.88 -12.10 -12.56
CA VAL A 329 9.11 -11.35 -13.56
C VAL A 329 10.08 -10.80 -14.59
N HIS A 330 9.86 -11.15 -15.85
CA HIS A 330 10.59 -10.60 -16.98
C HIS A 330 9.69 -9.65 -17.75
N VAL A 331 10.21 -8.46 -18.04
CA VAL A 331 9.42 -7.39 -18.65
C VAL A 331 10.22 -6.72 -19.76
N LYS A 332 9.59 -6.64 -20.94
CA LYS A 332 9.95 -5.69 -21.98
C LYS A 332 9.08 -4.45 -21.83
N PHE A 333 9.69 -3.30 -21.59
CA PHE A 333 8.99 -2.03 -21.35
C PHE A 333 8.64 -1.33 -22.65
N SER A 334 7.35 -1.16 -22.90
CA SER A 334 6.83 -0.42 -24.04
C SER A 334 5.42 0.12 -23.77
N GLU A 335 5.13 1.28 -24.35
CA GLU A 335 3.77 1.82 -24.47
C GLU A 335 2.95 1.06 -25.53
N ASP A 336 3.60 0.44 -26.53
CA ASP A 336 2.93 -0.34 -27.58
C ASP A 336 2.58 -1.76 -27.07
N PRO A 337 1.28 -2.16 -27.07
CA PRO A 337 0.85 -3.48 -26.64
C PRO A 337 1.45 -4.65 -27.43
N ASN A 338 1.96 -4.41 -28.64
CA ASN A 338 2.56 -5.44 -29.49
C ASN A 338 4.08 -5.57 -29.31
N VAL A 339 4.70 -4.63 -28.60
CA VAL A 339 6.14 -4.63 -28.31
C VAL A 339 6.39 -5.00 -26.85
N GLY A 340 5.62 -4.39 -25.94
CA GLY A 340 5.69 -4.67 -24.51
C GLY A 340 5.18 -6.07 -24.20
N TYR A 341 5.85 -6.75 -23.28
CA TYR A 341 5.37 -8.03 -22.77
C TYR A 341 5.87 -8.27 -21.36
N ALA A 342 5.22 -9.19 -20.67
CA ALA A 342 5.72 -9.76 -19.44
C ALA A 342 5.48 -11.27 -19.37
N GLU A 343 6.36 -11.96 -18.66
CA GLU A 343 6.23 -13.37 -18.29
C GLU A 343 6.60 -13.54 -16.82
N VAL A 344 6.04 -14.57 -16.18
CA VAL A 344 6.18 -14.80 -14.74
C VAL A 344 6.52 -16.26 -14.48
N TYR A 345 7.54 -16.44 -13.65
CA TYR A 345 7.93 -17.73 -13.10
C TYR A 345 7.59 -17.75 -11.60
N GLU A 346 7.04 -18.85 -11.14
CA GLU A 346 6.76 -19.15 -9.73
C GLU A 346 7.56 -20.39 -9.34
N ASN A 347 8.41 -20.28 -8.32
CA ASN A 347 9.28 -21.37 -7.84
C ASN A 347 10.02 -22.08 -8.98
N GLY A 348 10.62 -21.30 -9.88
CA GLY A 348 11.37 -21.82 -11.02
C GLY A 348 10.53 -22.33 -12.20
N LYS A 349 9.19 -22.32 -12.11
CA LYS A 349 8.29 -22.77 -13.19
C LYS A 349 7.63 -21.59 -13.89
N LEU A 350 7.65 -21.57 -15.22
CA LEU A 350 6.88 -20.61 -16.01
C LEU A 350 5.38 -20.81 -15.76
N VAL A 351 4.70 -19.79 -15.23
CA VAL A 351 3.27 -19.82 -14.89
C VAL A 351 2.44 -18.80 -15.65
N VAL A 352 3.08 -17.72 -16.11
CA VAL A 352 2.51 -16.81 -17.11
C VAL A 352 3.48 -16.79 -18.27
N GLU A 353 3.11 -17.43 -19.38
CA GLU A 353 3.86 -17.36 -20.63
C GLU A 353 3.94 -15.92 -21.13
N LYS A 354 4.92 -15.64 -21.99
CA LYS A 354 5.12 -14.35 -22.64
C LYS A 354 3.81 -13.74 -23.13
N HIS A 355 3.35 -12.71 -22.42
CA HIS A 355 2.07 -12.06 -22.65
C HIS A 355 2.28 -10.62 -23.10
N TYR A 356 1.98 -10.36 -24.37
CA TYR A 356 2.06 -9.03 -24.98
C TYR A 356 0.99 -8.08 -24.42
N ARG A 357 1.42 -6.89 -24.02
CA ARG A 357 0.59 -5.85 -23.38
C ARG A 357 1.37 -4.55 -23.24
N PRO A 358 0.69 -3.40 -23.00
CA PRO A 358 1.37 -2.20 -22.55
C PRO A 358 1.98 -2.47 -21.16
N THR A 359 3.27 -2.19 -21.05
CA THR A 359 4.06 -2.31 -19.80
C THR A 359 4.55 -0.94 -19.33
N LEU A 360 4.35 0.10 -20.14
CA LEU A 360 4.44 1.52 -19.78
C LEU A 360 3.10 2.22 -20.01
N VAL A 361 2.88 3.32 -19.29
CA VAL A 361 1.74 4.21 -19.51
C VAL A 361 2.12 5.15 -20.66
N ALA A 362 1.23 5.31 -21.64
CA ALA A 362 1.44 6.22 -22.77
C ALA A 362 1.74 7.66 -22.29
N GLY A 363 2.88 8.22 -22.69
CA GLY A 363 3.34 9.53 -22.23
C GLY A 363 3.71 9.58 -20.74
N GLY A 364 3.81 8.43 -20.06
CA GLY A 364 4.09 8.32 -18.62
C GLY A 364 5.53 8.66 -18.23
N GLY A 365 6.41 8.84 -19.22
CA GLY A 365 7.81 9.25 -19.04
C GLY A 365 8.73 8.15 -18.49
N GLY A 366 8.34 6.88 -18.61
CA GLY A 366 9.02 5.74 -17.98
C GLY A 366 8.34 5.31 -16.67
N ALA A 367 8.93 4.32 -16.01
CA ALA A 367 8.42 3.77 -14.75
C ALA A 367 9.53 3.40 -13.77
N TYR A 368 9.17 3.25 -12.49
CA TYR A 368 10.06 2.72 -11.45
C TYR A 368 9.34 1.68 -10.60
N TYR A 369 10.10 0.73 -10.08
CA TYR A 369 9.58 -0.39 -9.31
C TYR A 369 9.26 0.02 -7.86
N LYS A 370 8.18 -0.52 -7.30
CA LYS A 370 7.84 -0.42 -5.87
C LYS A 370 7.40 -1.78 -5.35
N GLN A 371 7.67 -2.05 -4.08
CA GLN A 371 7.38 -3.31 -3.42
C GLN A 371 6.85 -3.07 -2.00
N GLY A 372 5.86 -3.85 -1.57
CA GLY A 372 5.25 -3.75 -0.24
C GLY A 372 3.75 -4.00 -0.30
N VAL A 373 2.95 -3.20 0.42
CA VAL A 373 1.49 -3.24 0.36
C VAL A 373 0.96 -1.88 -0.06
N TYR A 374 0.12 -1.84 -1.09
CA TYR A 374 -0.65 -0.67 -1.49
C TYR A 374 -2.07 -1.08 -1.80
N ARG A 375 -3.06 -0.50 -1.12
CA ARG A 375 -4.46 -0.91 -1.26
C ARG A 375 -5.44 0.26 -1.28
N ASP A 376 -6.62 -0.03 -1.81
CA ASP A 376 -7.74 0.90 -1.81
C ASP A 376 -8.15 1.24 -0.37
N VAL A 377 -8.58 2.49 -0.13
CA VAL A 377 -9.03 2.97 1.20
C VAL A 377 -10.33 2.31 1.68
N GLU A 378 -11.10 1.72 0.78
CA GLU A 378 -12.30 0.93 1.09
C GLU A 378 -11.95 -0.51 1.48
N SER A 379 -10.68 -0.93 1.31
CA SER A 379 -10.18 -2.19 1.85
C SER A 379 -10.20 -2.16 3.37
N THR A 380 -10.63 -3.25 4.00
CA THR A 380 -10.65 -3.33 5.47
C THR A 380 -9.76 -4.45 6.00
N GLY A 381 -9.51 -4.40 7.31
CA GLY A 381 -8.70 -5.39 8.01
C GLY A 381 -7.20 -5.10 7.92
N THR A 382 -6.43 -5.79 8.77
CA THR A 382 -4.97 -5.68 8.76
C THR A 382 -4.38 -6.59 7.70
N GLN A 383 -3.48 -6.05 6.88
CA GLN A 383 -2.83 -6.81 5.82
C GLN A 383 -1.32 -6.81 6.00
N VAL A 384 -0.74 -8.00 5.95
CA VAL A 384 0.68 -8.21 6.18
C VAL A 384 1.24 -9.01 5.01
N VAL A 385 2.26 -8.45 4.37
CA VAL A 385 3.02 -9.09 3.30
C VAL A 385 4.50 -8.97 3.62
N TRP A 386 5.22 -10.05 3.40
CA TRP A 386 6.65 -10.14 3.58
C TRP A 386 7.34 -10.20 2.22
N HIS A 387 8.45 -9.51 2.09
CA HIS A 387 9.30 -9.52 0.90
C HIS A 387 10.75 -9.78 1.28
N ASP A 388 11.47 -10.47 0.40
CA ASP A 388 12.89 -10.72 0.57
C ASP A 388 13.60 -10.95 -0.77
N GLY A 389 14.92 -10.78 -0.78
CA GLY A 389 15.79 -11.23 -1.86
C GLY A 389 15.57 -10.55 -3.21
N LEU A 390 15.14 -9.28 -3.26
CA LEU A 390 14.96 -8.59 -4.53
C LEU A 390 16.30 -8.36 -5.24
N VAL A 391 16.37 -8.79 -6.49
CA VAL A 391 17.44 -8.43 -7.42
C VAL A 391 16.83 -8.01 -8.76
N ILE A 392 17.33 -6.90 -9.32
CA ILE A 392 16.95 -6.41 -10.65
C ILE A 392 18.13 -6.59 -11.59
N TYR A 393 17.89 -7.18 -12.76
CA TYR A 393 18.88 -7.38 -13.80
C TYR A 393 18.48 -6.68 -15.11
N GLU A 394 19.49 -6.25 -15.88
CA GLU A 394 19.40 -5.77 -17.26
C GLU A 394 19.78 -6.87 -18.24
N GLY A 395 18.99 -7.05 -19.31
CA GLY A 395 19.36 -7.88 -20.46
C GLY A 395 18.23 -8.76 -21.00
N VAL A 396 18.50 -9.30 -22.20
CA VAL A 396 17.59 -10.15 -23.02
C VAL A 396 17.75 -11.65 -22.78
N ALA A 397 18.74 -12.07 -21.97
CA ALA A 397 19.04 -13.49 -21.86
C ALA A 397 17.89 -14.20 -21.13
N PRO A 398 17.29 -15.25 -21.74
CA PRO A 398 16.38 -16.11 -21.00
C PRO A 398 17.16 -16.69 -19.82
N PRO A 399 16.50 -16.93 -18.69
CA PRO A 399 17.13 -17.62 -17.59
C PRO A 399 17.44 -19.02 -18.08
N THR A 400 18.71 -19.26 -18.37
CA THR A 400 19.25 -20.59 -18.14
C THR A 400 18.90 -20.92 -16.70
N THR A 401 18.45 -22.16 -16.44
CA THR A 401 18.35 -22.70 -15.09
C THR A 401 19.76 -22.68 -14.50
N LEU A 402 20.18 -21.51 -13.99
CA LEU A 402 21.49 -21.34 -13.41
C LEU A 402 21.46 -22.13 -12.11
N ALA A 403 22.49 -22.94 -11.95
CA ALA A 403 22.71 -23.82 -10.80
C ALA A 403 22.31 -23.11 -9.53
N LEU A 404 21.61 -23.83 -8.63
CA LEU A 404 21.37 -23.45 -7.24
C LEU A 404 22.52 -22.57 -6.78
N SER A 405 22.31 -21.24 -6.78
CA SER A 405 23.22 -20.34 -6.11
C SER A 405 23.05 -20.77 -4.67
N GLN A 406 23.95 -21.63 -4.21
CA GLN A 406 24.00 -22.02 -2.81
C GLN A 406 24.17 -20.69 -2.10
N SER A 407 23.05 -20.18 -1.58
CA SER A 407 23.09 -19.25 -0.47
C SER A 407 24.08 -19.92 0.47
N THR A 408 25.20 -19.24 0.74
CA THR A 408 26.10 -19.65 1.79
C THR A 408 25.32 -19.47 3.09
N ALA A 409 24.36 -20.37 3.32
CA ALA A 409 23.72 -20.53 4.59
C ALA A 409 24.89 -20.68 5.56
N PRO A 410 24.93 -19.88 6.64
CA PRO A 410 25.94 -20.08 7.66
C PRO A 410 25.87 -21.55 8.04
N VAL A 411 26.98 -22.27 7.87
CA VAL A 411 27.16 -23.67 8.25
C VAL A 411 26.36 -23.87 9.52
N ALA A 412 25.26 -24.64 9.41
CA ALA A 412 24.43 -24.94 10.56
C ALA A 412 25.40 -25.49 11.61
N ARG A 413 25.68 -24.68 12.65
CA ARG A 413 26.29 -25.22 13.86
C ARG A 413 25.30 -26.28 14.27
N THR A 414 25.70 -27.53 14.10
CA THR A 414 25.07 -28.67 14.75
C THR A 414 25.05 -28.30 16.23
N GLN A 415 23.94 -27.72 16.70
CA GLN A 415 23.65 -27.73 18.12
C GLN A 415 23.38 -29.19 18.40
N THR A 416 24.44 -29.89 18.80
CA THR A 416 24.30 -31.11 19.56
C THR A 416 23.37 -30.74 20.71
N LEU A 417 22.12 -31.21 20.65
CA LEU A 417 21.23 -31.25 21.80
C LEU A 417 21.87 -32.22 22.78
N VAL A 418 22.87 -31.75 23.52
CA VAL A 418 23.32 -32.39 24.74
C VAL A 418 22.24 -32.03 25.75
N ALA A 419 21.31 -32.94 25.95
CA ALA A 419 20.55 -32.95 27.19
C ALA A 419 21.57 -33.18 28.28
N ASP A 420 21.90 -32.17 29.09
CA ASP A 420 22.53 -32.43 30.37
C ASP A 420 22.17 -31.41 31.45
N ALA A 421 22.08 -32.00 32.64
CA ALA A 421 21.73 -31.43 33.90
C ALA A 421 22.70 -30.33 34.38
N ALA A 422 22.15 -29.47 35.24
CA ALA A 422 22.80 -28.64 36.26
C ALA A 422 24.32 -28.73 36.39
N VAL A 423 25.02 -27.57 36.34
CA VAL A 423 26.05 -27.12 37.29
C VAL A 423 26.23 -25.60 37.15
N ALA A 424 26.61 -24.98 38.27
CA ALA A 424 26.59 -23.57 38.62
C ALA A 424 27.77 -22.70 38.11
N ASP A 425 27.52 -21.38 38.13
CA ASP A 425 28.35 -20.28 38.66
C ASP A 425 29.78 -20.00 38.13
N THR A 426 29.96 -18.85 37.48
CA THR A 426 30.79 -17.68 37.93
C THR A 426 31.26 -16.82 36.74
N GLY A 427 31.29 -15.50 36.93
CA GLY A 427 32.40 -14.66 36.43
C GLY A 427 32.09 -13.62 35.34
N ILE A 428 31.82 -12.39 35.77
CA ILE A 428 31.81 -11.13 35.00
C ILE A 428 33.24 -10.56 34.92
N VAL A 429 33.70 -10.08 33.75
CA VAL A 429 34.43 -8.80 33.63
C VAL A 429 34.39 -8.23 32.20
N ALA A 430 34.27 -6.90 32.13
CA ALA A 430 34.18 -6.05 30.95
C ALA A 430 35.55 -5.47 30.53
N ALA A 431 35.68 -5.04 29.27
CA ALA A 431 36.53 -3.93 28.79
C ALA A 431 36.36 -3.80 27.26
N ASP A 432 36.73 -2.72 26.58
CA ASP A 432 36.54 -1.28 26.75
C ASP A 432 36.85 -0.68 25.36
N THR A 433 36.41 0.55 25.12
CA THR A 433 36.34 1.20 23.80
C THR A 433 37.64 1.95 23.47
N ALA A 434 38.06 1.98 22.19
CA ALA A 434 39.09 2.90 21.70
C ALA A 434 38.68 3.59 20.38
N VAL A 435 38.77 4.92 20.39
CA VAL A 435 38.51 5.88 19.32
C VAL A 435 39.84 6.29 18.68
N ALA A 436 39.90 6.44 17.35
CA ALA A 436 41.06 6.98 16.64
C ALA A 436 40.67 8.21 15.79
N GLN A 437 41.50 9.25 15.88
CA GLN A 437 41.47 10.54 15.18
C GLN A 437 41.97 10.42 13.73
N ALA A 438 41.55 11.35 12.86
CA ALA A 438 42.04 11.51 11.49
C ALA A 438 42.67 12.91 11.30
N ASP A 439 43.81 12.92 10.63
CA ASP A 439 44.63 14.08 10.28
C ASP A 439 44.15 14.82 9.02
N GLU A 440 44.46 16.12 9.00
CA GLU A 440 44.14 17.14 8.01
C GLU A 440 45.31 17.30 7.01
N ILE A 441 45.04 17.36 5.69
CA ILE A 441 46.05 17.65 4.66
C ILE A 441 45.60 18.87 3.84
N ASP A 442 46.44 19.89 3.89
CA ASP A 442 46.39 21.15 3.14
C ASP A 442 47.08 21.01 1.77
N GLY A 443 46.59 21.70 0.74
CA GLY A 443 47.02 21.56 -0.65
C GLY A 443 46.96 22.85 -1.44
N GLN A 444 48.12 23.47 -1.64
CA GLN A 444 48.38 24.71 -2.39
C GLN A 444 48.13 24.59 -3.91
N VAL A 445 47.65 25.70 -4.49
CA VAL A 445 47.48 25.93 -5.93
C VAL A 445 48.56 26.90 -6.44
N PRO A 446 49.23 26.65 -7.58
CA PRO A 446 50.10 27.64 -8.20
C PRO A 446 49.38 28.47 -9.27
N ALA A 447 49.69 29.77 -9.27
CA ALA A 447 49.23 30.76 -10.24
C ALA A 447 50.28 30.94 -11.34
N ASP A 448 49.86 30.86 -12.60
CA ASP A 448 50.58 31.47 -13.73
C ASP A 448 49.60 31.74 -14.88
N ARG A 449 49.64 32.98 -15.43
CA ARG A 449 49.31 33.30 -16.83
C ARG A 449 49.43 34.80 -17.12
N GLY A 450 50.29 35.09 -18.11
CA GLY A 450 50.45 36.39 -18.74
C GLY A 450 49.50 36.63 -19.93
N THR A 451 49.07 37.89 -20.03
CA THR A 451 49.09 38.80 -21.19
C THR A 451 48.76 38.28 -22.60
N THR A 452 47.47 38.36 -23.00
CA THR A 452 47.02 38.62 -24.38
C THR A 452 45.69 39.40 -24.37
N ALA A 453 45.73 40.69 -24.05
CA ALA A 453 44.55 41.57 -24.10
C ALA A 453 44.57 42.40 -25.38
N SER A 454 43.61 42.19 -26.29
CA SER A 454 43.02 43.23 -27.17
C SER A 454 41.96 42.69 -28.17
N THR A 455 41.87 41.39 -28.42
CA THR A 455 40.85 40.81 -29.34
C THR A 455 39.74 40.03 -28.62
N GLU A 456 39.92 39.72 -27.33
CA GLU A 456 39.03 38.88 -26.52
C GLU A 456 37.80 39.64 -25.97
N THR A 457 37.79 40.98 -26.04
CA THR A 457 36.73 41.80 -25.42
C THR A 457 35.46 41.90 -26.28
N GLN A 458 35.52 41.66 -27.59
CA GLN A 458 34.33 41.70 -28.46
C GLN A 458 33.59 40.36 -28.56
N GLU A 459 34.27 39.21 -28.42
CA GLU A 459 33.59 37.91 -28.37
C GLU A 459 32.90 37.65 -27.02
N THR A 460 33.43 38.22 -25.93
CA THR A 460 32.87 38.03 -24.58
C THR A 460 31.56 38.77 -24.36
N THR A 461 31.33 39.92 -24.98
CA THR A 461 30.05 40.65 -24.87
C THR A 461 28.92 39.93 -25.63
N SER A 462 29.18 39.47 -26.85
CA SER A 462 28.22 38.67 -27.64
C SER A 462 27.82 37.37 -26.93
N ALA A 463 28.78 36.68 -26.31
CA ALA A 463 28.51 35.48 -25.53
C ALA A 463 27.71 35.75 -24.23
N LEU A 464 27.89 36.92 -23.61
CA LEU A 464 27.12 37.33 -22.43
C LEU A 464 25.68 37.69 -22.79
N ASP A 465 25.47 38.36 -23.94
CA ASP A 465 24.14 38.71 -24.44
C ASP A 465 23.34 37.45 -24.85
N ALA A 466 23.99 36.48 -25.48
CA ALA A 466 23.35 35.19 -25.77
C ALA A 466 22.97 34.42 -24.50
N ARG A 467 23.81 34.49 -23.46
CA ARG A 467 23.53 33.85 -22.16
C ARG A 467 22.43 34.55 -21.37
N SER A 468 22.32 35.87 -21.47
CA SER A 468 21.24 36.62 -20.81
C SER A 468 19.89 36.33 -21.48
N ALA A 469 19.84 36.33 -22.82
CA ALA A 469 18.65 35.93 -23.58
C ALA A 469 18.19 34.49 -23.24
N ALA A 470 19.13 33.52 -23.23
CA ALA A 470 18.82 32.14 -22.87
C ALA A 470 18.38 31.96 -21.41
N ARG A 471 18.81 32.84 -20.50
CA ARG A 471 18.34 32.83 -19.10
C ARG A 471 16.91 33.33 -18.98
N GLU A 472 16.57 34.35 -19.76
CA GLU A 472 15.22 34.93 -19.77
C GLU A 472 14.21 33.96 -20.38
N GLU A 473 14.52 33.33 -21.51
CA GLU A 473 13.69 32.29 -22.11
C GLU A 473 13.45 31.11 -21.14
N ARG A 474 14.49 30.71 -20.38
CA ARG A 474 14.35 29.69 -19.33
C ARG A 474 13.50 30.15 -18.15
N ARG A 475 13.46 31.45 -17.85
CA ARG A 475 12.64 32.02 -16.78
C ARG A 475 11.17 32.01 -17.20
N GLU A 476 10.87 32.50 -18.40
CA GLU A 476 9.53 32.47 -18.99
C GLU A 476 8.99 31.03 -19.09
N ALA A 477 9.79 30.09 -19.62
CA ALA A 477 9.39 28.69 -19.70
C ALA A 477 9.16 28.03 -18.32
N ARG A 478 9.79 28.52 -17.24
CA ARG A 478 9.54 28.05 -15.88
C ARG A 478 8.24 28.63 -15.30
N GLU A 479 7.94 29.88 -15.61
CA GLU A 479 6.70 30.56 -15.20
C GLU A 479 5.50 29.90 -15.89
N GLU A 480 5.56 29.69 -17.21
CA GLU A 480 4.51 28.97 -17.97
C GLU A 480 4.27 27.55 -17.43
N ARG A 481 5.34 26.81 -17.12
CA ARG A 481 5.22 25.48 -16.49
C ARG A 481 4.62 25.52 -15.08
N ARG A 482 4.79 26.62 -14.34
CA ARG A 482 4.19 26.80 -13.01
C ARG A 482 2.70 27.06 -13.15
N GLU A 483 2.30 27.95 -14.05
CA GLU A 483 0.89 28.26 -14.34
C GLU A 483 0.14 27.01 -14.83
N ALA A 484 0.70 26.27 -15.78
CA ALA A 484 0.13 25.02 -16.27
C ALA A 484 -0.01 23.94 -15.17
N ARG A 485 0.86 23.96 -14.15
CA ARG A 485 0.74 23.05 -12.99
C ARG A 485 -0.36 23.48 -12.03
N GLU A 486 -0.55 24.78 -11.84
CA GLU A 486 -1.62 25.34 -11.00
C GLU A 486 -2.99 25.08 -11.64
N GLU A 487 -3.15 25.33 -12.93
CA GLU A 487 -4.37 25.02 -13.68
C GLU A 487 -4.72 23.52 -13.60
N ARG A 488 -3.73 22.63 -13.80
CA ARG A 488 -3.93 21.18 -13.62
C ARG A 488 -4.31 20.80 -12.18
N ARG A 489 -3.84 21.54 -11.18
CA ARG A 489 -4.19 21.30 -9.77
C ARG A 489 -5.63 21.70 -9.49
N GLU A 490 -6.07 22.83 -10.02
CA GLU A 490 -7.45 23.31 -9.93
C GLU A 490 -8.42 22.38 -10.65
N ALA A 491 -8.10 21.96 -11.88
CA ALA A 491 -8.90 20.99 -12.63
C ALA A 491 -9.08 19.66 -11.86
N ARG A 492 -8.00 19.13 -11.25
CA ARG A 492 -8.07 17.92 -10.42
C ARG A 492 -8.86 18.13 -9.13
N ALA A 493 -8.84 19.32 -8.55
CA ALA A 493 -9.65 19.64 -7.38
C ALA A 493 -11.14 19.66 -7.74
N ALA A 494 -11.51 20.31 -8.84
CA ALA A 494 -12.87 20.33 -9.36
C ALA A 494 -13.39 18.92 -9.71
N GLU A 495 -12.54 18.07 -10.33
CA GLU A 495 -12.91 16.68 -10.63
C GLU A 495 -13.17 15.87 -9.35
N ARG A 496 -12.36 16.07 -8.30
CA ARG A 496 -12.57 15.40 -7.00
C ARG A 496 -13.85 15.84 -6.32
N GLU A 497 -14.18 17.12 -6.39
CA GLU A 497 -15.43 17.67 -5.86
C GLU A 497 -16.65 17.11 -6.61
N ALA A 498 -16.60 17.04 -7.94
CA ALA A 498 -17.64 16.43 -8.76
C ALA A 498 -17.86 14.94 -8.42
N ARG A 499 -16.78 14.16 -8.27
CA ARG A 499 -16.86 12.74 -7.85
C ARG A 499 -17.37 12.58 -6.41
N ALA A 500 -17.11 13.55 -5.53
CA ALA A 500 -17.65 13.54 -4.17
C ALA A 500 -19.17 13.79 -4.18
N ALA A 501 -19.63 14.77 -4.97
CA ALA A 501 -21.05 15.07 -5.17
C ALA A 501 -21.81 13.88 -5.78
N GLU A 502 -21.23 13.20 -6.79
CA GLU A 502 -21.83 12.00 -7.40
C GLU A 502 -21.99 10.86 -6.36
N ARG A 503 -20.97 10.65 -5.51
CA ARG A 503 -21.05 9.63 -4.45
C ARG A 503 -22.10 9.96 -3.40
N ALA A 504 -22.24 11.23 -3.01
CA ALA A 504 -23.29 11.67 -2.10
C ALA A 504 -24.70 11.41 -2.70
N ALA A 505 -24.90 11.74 -3.98
CA ALA A 505 -26.17 11.48 -4.67
C ALA A 505 -26.50 9.97 -4.73
N ARG A 506 -25.51 9.12 -5.02
CA ARG A 506 -25.70 7.65 -5.01
C ARG A 506 -26.02 7.10 -3.61
N GLN A 507 -25.47 7.70 -2.55
CA GLN A 507 -25.79 7.32 -1.17
C GLN A 507 -27.22 7.70 -0.80
N GLU A 508 -27.68 8.89 -1.18
CA GLU A 508 -29.08 9.32 -1.00
C GLU A 508 -30.05 8.41 -1.77
N GLU A 509 -29.75 8.04 -3.01
CA GLU A 509 -30.57 7.11 -3.79
C GLU A 509 -30.65 5.72 -3.12
N ARG A 510 -29.52 5.20 -2.61
CA ARG A 510 -29.50 3.92 -1.87
C ARG A 510 -30.33 4.00 -0.60
N ALA A 511 -30.23 5.10 0.16
CA ALA A 511 -31.03 5.31 1.36
C ALA A 511 -32.53 5.35 1.05
N ALA A 512 -32.92 6.03 -0.04
CA ALA A 512 -34.32 6.06 -0.50
C ALA A 512 -34.84 4.67 -0.88
N ARG A 513 -34.05 3.86 -1.61
CA ARG A 513 -34.43 2.49 -1.96
C ARG A 513 -34.57 1.57 -0.75
N ILE A 514 -33.74 1.76 0.29
CA ILE A 514 -33.85 1.00 1.55
C ILE A 514 -35.14 1.40 2.28
N ALA A 515 -35.44 2.70 2.37
CA ALA A 515 -36.67 3.19 2.99
C ALA A 515 -37.93 2.68 2.26
N GLU A 516 -37.92 2.67 0.93
CA GLU A 516 -39.02 2.12 0.12
C GLU A 516 -39.23 0.62 0.39
N ARG A 517 -38.15 -0.17 0.44
CA ARG A 517 -38.24 -1.60 0.77
C ARG A 517 -38.77 -1.85 2.18
N ALA A 518 -38.35 -1.04 3.15
CA ALA A 518 -38.86 -1.12 4.52
C ALA A 518 -40.37 -0.80 4.60
N ALA A 519 -40.83 0.21 3.86
CA ALA A 519 -42.25 0.55 3.77
C ALA A 519 -43.08 -0.59 3.15
N ARG A 520 -42.60 -1.19 2.06
CA ARG A 520 -43.28 -2.35 1.43
C ARG A 520 -43.34 -3.58 2.35
N ALA A 521 -42.29 -3.81 3.15
CA ALA A 521 -42.27 -4.91 4.11
C ALA A 521 -43.30 -4.70 5.24
N ALA A 522 -43.49 -3.47 5.71
CA ALA A 522 -44.49 -3.15 6.72
C ALA A 522 -45.93 -3.37 6.20
N ASP A 523 -46.20 -3.01 4.94
CA ASP A 523 -47.53 -3.20 4.32
C ASP A 523 -47.89 -4.69 4.14
N GLN A 524 -46.90 -5.54 3.81
CA GLN A 524 -47.11 -6.98 3.71
C GLN A 524 -47.43 -7.64 5.07
N THR A 525 -46.92 -7.11 6.18
CA THR A 525 -47.23 -7.64 7.50
C THR A 525 -48.67 -7.38 7.94
N THR A 526 -49.28 -6.26 7.50
CA THR A 526 -50.68 -5.94 7.83
C THR A 526 -51.71 -6.78 7.07
N ASP A 527 -51.38 -7.22 5.86
CA ASP A 527 -52.26 -8.12 5.08
C ASP A 527 -52.24 -9.56 5.62
N ALA A 528 -51.11 -10.00 6.19
CA ALA A 528 -51.00 -11.34 6.77
C ALA A 528 -51.83 -11.52 8.06
N GLU A 529 -52.02 -10.45 8.84
CA GLU A 529 -52.76 -10.49 10.11
C GLU A 529 -54.29 -10.45 9.92
N SER A 530 -54.77 -10.07 8.73
CA SER A 530 -56.20 -9.98 8.41
C SER A 530 -56.76 -11.19 7.65
N ALA A 531 -55.94 -12.19 7.35
CA ALA A 531 -56.39 -13.49 6.87
C ALA A 531 -56.86 -14.36 8.05
N GLU A 532 -58.11 -14.20 8.48
CA GLU A 532 -58.74 -15.14 9.42
C GLU A 532 -58.67 -16.57 8.85
N PRO A 533 -58.22 -17.57 9.63
CA PRO A 533 -58.28 -18.96 9.20
C PRO A 533 -59.74 -19.35 9.00
N SER A 534 -60.14 -19.65 7.76
CA SER A 534 -61.45 -20.24 7.50
C SER A 534 -61.53 -21.61 8.19
N PRO A 535 -62.61 -21.88 8.94
CA PRO A 535 -62.77 -23.09 9.74
C PRO A 535 -62.92 -24.37 8.91
#